data_AF-A0A7W1LN42-F1
#
_entry.id   AF-A0A7W1LN42-F1
#
_cell.length_a   1.000
_cell.length_b   1.000
_cell.length_c   1.000
_cell.angle_alpha   90.00
_cell.angle_beta   90.00
_cell.angle_gamma   90.00
#
_symmetry.space_group_name_H-M   'P 1'
#
loop_
_entity.id
_entity.type
_entity.pdbx_description
1 polymer ?
#
loop_
_entity_poly.entity_id
_entity_poly.type
_entity_poly.pdbx_seq_one_letter_code
_entity_poly.pdbx_strand_id
1 'polypeptide(L)'
;MLRTSGVVRAAGAHNPVNERQSACARPTRIRGYSQGDRSVTDLQRAAADLVARPRGILAADESPGTMDKRLEGQGIPASEEARRAYRELLVTTPNLSEGVSGVILSEETFNQKLADGRGFPQALA
;
A
#
# COMPACT_ATOMS: atom_id res chain seq x y z
N MET A 1 -24.10 60.72 3.48
CA MET A 1 -24.96 59.79 4.24
C MET A 1 -24.17 58.50 4.45
N LEU A 2 -23.34 58.45 5.51
CA LEU A 2 -23.58 57.73 6.79
C LEU A 2 -23.64 56.20 6.59
N ARG A 3 -22.52 55.49 6.79
CA ARG A 3 -22.17 54.63 7.98
C ARG A 3 -23.01 53.33 7.99
N THR A 4 -22.47 52.12 8.09
CA THR A 4 -21.57 51.61 9.15
C THR A 4 -20.81 50.33 8.75
N SER A 5 -19.58 50.24 9.23
CA SER A 5 -18.73 49.06 9.35
C SER A 5 -19.32 47.99 10.28
N GLY A 6 -18.99 46.72 10.03
CA GLY A 6 -19.29 45.60 10.93
C GLY A 6 -18.16 44.57 10.94
N VAL A 7 -17.09 44.87 11.68
CA VAL A 7 -16.07 43.91 12.10
C VAL A 7 -16.58 43.27 13.39
N VAL A 8 -16.72 41.95 13.42
CA VAL A 8 -17.06 41.22 14.66
C VAL A 8 -15.79 40.57 15.20
N ARG A 9 -15.46 40.96 16.42
CA ARG A 9 -14.26 40.62 17.19
C ARG A 9 -14.48 39.30 17.94
N ALA A 10 -13.45 38.47 17.99
CA ALA A 10 -13.39 37.31 18.87
C ALA A 10 -13.37 37.74 20.35
N ALA A 11 -14.08 36.98 21.20
CA ALA A 11 -13.93 37.00 22.65
C ALA A 11 -13.78 35.55 23.11
N GLY A 12 -12.67 35.25 23.79
CA GLY A 12 -12.40 33.96 24.37
C GLY A 12 -12.88 33.83 25.82
N ALA A 13 -12.61 32.63 26.33
CA ALA A 13 -12.43 32.21 27.72
C ALA A 13 -13.58 31.47 28.43
N HIS A 14 -13.13 30.36 29.03
CA HIS A 14 -13.66 29.58 30.15
C HIS A 14 -14.59 28.37 29.94
N ASN A 15 -13.90 27.23 29.85
CA ASN A 15 -14.28 25.89 30.28
C ASN A 15 -14.58 25.85 31.80
N PRO A 16 -15.71 25.24 32.21
CA PRO A 16 -15.61 24.17 33.20
C PRO A 16 -16.68 23.09 32.99
N VAL A 17 -16.28 21.88 32.56
CA VAL A 17 -17.08 20.68 32.84
C VAL A 17 -16.27 19.77 33.75
N ASN A 18 -16.68 19.78 35.01
CA ASN A 18 -16.07 19.09 36.12
C ASN A 18 -16.45 17.59 36.14
N GLU A 19 -15.44 16.79 36.45
CA GLU A 19 -15.43 15.51 37.15
C GLU A 19 -16.74 14.72 37.29
N ARG A 20 -16.80 13.60 36.54
CA ARG A 20 -17.28 12.33 37.10
C ARG A 20 -16.25 11.25 36.80
N GLN A 21 -15.27 11.13 37.69
CA GLN A 21 -14.43 9.96 37.79
C GLN A 21 -15.30 8.76 38.18
N SER A 22 -15.39 7.75 37.30
CA SER A 22 -15.56 6.38 37.77
C SER A 22 -15.20 5.34 36.71
N ALA A 23 -14.10 4.66 37.01
CA ALA A 23 -13.90 3.24 36.79
C ALA A 23 -13.94 2.69 35.35
N CYS A 24 -12.83 2.88 34.63
CA CYS A 24 -12.18 1.72 34.02
C CYS A 24 -10.67 1.83 34.22
N ALA A 25 -10.06 0.77 34.74
CA ALA A 25 -8.68 0.75 35.15
C ALA A 25 -7.73 1.05 33.98
N ARG A 26 -6.77 1.96 34.19
CA ARG A 26 -5.66 2.20 33.26
C ARG A 26 -4.85 0.90 33.19
N PRO A 27 -4.76 0.20 32.04
CA PRO A 27 -3.86 -0.92 31.96
C PRO A 27 -2.43 -0.39 32.14
N THR A 28 -1.77 -1.04 33.08
CA THR A 28 -0.41 -0.90 33.52
C THR A 28 0.57 -0.75 32.37
N ARG A 29 1.41 0.30 32.45
CA ARG A 29 2.81 0.35 31.99
C ARG A 29 3.14 -0.74 30.96
N ILE A 30 2.90 -0.45 29.68
CA ILE A 30 3.48 -1.27 28.61
C ILE A 30 4.98 -1.26 28.83
N ARG A 31 5.54 -2.42 29.22
CA ARG A 31 6.99 -2.65 29.21
C ARG A 31 7.46 -2.24 27.84
N GLY A 32 8.42 -1.31 27.80
CA GLY A 32 8.89 -0.68 26.59
C GLY A 32 9.12 -1.72 25.49
N TYR A 33 8.61 -1.42 24.29
CA TYR A 33 9.06 -2.05 23.07
C TYR A 33 10.58 -1.82 22.98
N SER A 34 11.37 -2.81 23.40
CA SER A 34 12.82 -2.76 23.27
C SER A 34 13.19 -3.42 21.94
N GLN A 35 13.77 -2.59 21.07
CA GLN A 35 14.58 -2.93 19.89
C GLN A 35 13.84 -3.28 18.60
N GLY A 36 13.74 -2.27 17.73
CA GLY A 36 13.29 -2.34 16.33
C GLY A 36 13.36 -0.97 15.62
N ASP A 37 14.37 -0.16 15.91
CA ASP A 37 14.48 1.25 15.44
C ASP A 37 14.88 1.38 13.95
N ARG A 38 15.17 0.26 13.28
CA ARG A 38 14.97 0.16 11.83
C ARG A 38 13.53 -0.26 11.59
N SER A 39 12.65 0.68 11.28
CA SER A 39 11.63 0.45 10.23
C SER A 39 10.55 1.51 10.19
N VAL A 40 10.24 2.28 11.25
CA VAL A 40 9.13 3.25 11.14
C VAL A 40 9.44 4.27 10.04
N THR A 41 10.68 4.74 9.99
CA THR A 41 11.19 5.60 8.91
C THR A 41 11.26 4.89 7.56
N ASP A 42 11.69 3.63 7.51
CA ASP A 42 11.79 2.85 6.26
C ASP A 42 10.41 2.51 5.68
N LEU A 43 9.45 2.16 6.52
CA LEU A 43 8.04 1.92 6.18
C LEU A 43 7.37 3.22 5.75
N GLN A 44 7.64 4.33 6.41
CA GLN A 44 7.18 5.65 5.98
C GLN A 44 7.72 6.02 4.59
N ARG A 45 9.01 5.75 4.34
CA ARG A 45 9.63 5.96 3.02
C ARG A 45 9.01 5.06 1.96
N ALA A 46 8.92 3.76 2.23
CA ALA A 46 8.31 2.80 1.31
C ALA A 46 6.84 3.16 1.01
N ALA A 47 6.06 3.55 2.03
CA ALA A 47 4.68 3.99 1.84
C ALA A 47 4.60 5.27 1.00
N ALA A 48 5.49 6.25 1.23
CA ALA A 48 5.56 7.47 0.44
C ALA A 48 5.92 7.18 -1.03
N ASP A 49 6.87 6.28 -1.27
CA ASP A 49 7.30 5.88 -2.61
C ASP A 49 6.18 5.14 -3.37
N LEU A 50 5.42 4.28 -2.68
CA LEU A 50 4.27 3.54 -3.23
C LEU A 50 3.12 4.45 -3.66
N VAL A 51 2.89 5.58 -2.96
CA VAL A 51 1.77 6.50 -3.28
C VAL A 51 2.20 7.73 -4.09
N ALA A 52 3.43 7.76 -4.58
CA ALA A 52 3.97 8.87 -5.35
C ALA A 52 3.27 9.02 -6.72
N ARG A 53 2.59 10.16 -6.93
CA ARG A 53 1.97 10.50 -8.22
C ARG A 53 3.03 10.77 -9.29
N PRO A 54 2.78 10.48 -10.58
CA PRO A 54 1.54 9.97 -11.18
C PRO A 54 1.38 8.44 -11.15
N ARG A 55 2.19 7.72 -10.36
CA ARG A 55 2.25 6.25 -10.36
C ARG A 55 1.19 5.61 -9.47
N GLY A 56 0.86 4.36 -9.76
CA GLY A 56 -0.07 3.52 -8.99
C GLY A 56 0.48 2.13 -8.66
N ILE A 57 -0.35 1.28 -8.05
CA ILE A 57 0.04 -0.09 -7.67
C ILE A 57 -0.59 -1.08 -8.65
N LEU A 58 0.21 -1.99 -9.19
CA LEU A 58 -0.25 -3.11 -10.01
C LEU A 58 -0.56 -4.31 -9.12
N ALA A 59 -1.82 -4.74 -9.08
CA ALA A 59 -2.22 -5.97 -8.40
C ALA A 59 -2.12 -7.17 -9.38
N ALA A 60 -1.11 -8.01 -9.18
CA ALA A 60 -0.89 -9.26 -9.93
C ALA A 60 -0.92 -10.50 -9.01
N ASP A 61 -1.63 -10.38 -7.89
CA ASP A 61 -1.71 -11.33 -6.76
C ASP A 61 -2.81 -12.39 -6.92
N GLU A 62 -3.36 -12.50 -8.12
CA GLU A 62 -4.48 -13.39 -8.41
C GLU A 62 -4.11 -14.86 -8.11
N SER A 63 -5.01 -15.56 -7.41
CA SER A 63 -4.82 -16.98 -7.13
C SER A 63 -4.72 -17.79 -8.44
N PRO A 64 -4.05 -18.95 -8.45
CA PRO A 64 -3.97 -19.80 -9.63
C PRO A 64 -5.33 -20.08 -10.26
N GLY A 65 -6.32 -20.49 -9.45
CA GLY A 65 -7.68 -20.76 -9.94
C GLY A 65 -8.44 -19.53 -10.47
N THR A 66 -8.12 -18.32 -9.99
CA THR A 66 -8.66 -17.07 -10.57
C THR A 66 -8.03 -16.79 -11.93
N MET A 67 -6.71 -16.96 -12.03
CA MET A 67 -5.98 -16.71 -13.26
C MET A 67 -6.30 -17.74 -14.34
N ASP A 68 -6.45 -19.01 -13.97
CA ASP A 68 -6.82 -20.10 -14.87
C ASP A 68 -8.15 -19.77 -15.58
N LYS A 69 -9.17 -19.34 -14.83
CA LYS A 69 -10.46 -18.91 -15.40
C LYS A 69 -10.32 -17.73 -16.37
N ARG A 70 -9.40 -16.80 -16.11
CA ARG A 70 -9.15 -15.66 -17.02
C ARG A 70 -8.47 -16.11 -18.30
N LEU A 71 -7.47 -16.98 -18.20
CA LEU A 71 -6.74 -17.54 -19.34
C LEU A 71 -7.68 -18.39 -20.21
N GLU A 72 -8.44 -19.28 -19.60
CA GLU A 72 -9.44 -20.12 -20.27
C GLU A 72 -10.52 -19.28 -20.94
N GLY A 73 -10.95 -18.19 -20.30
CA GLY A 73 -11.89 -17.23 -20.88
C GLY A 73 -11.36 -16.53 -22.14
N GLN A 74 -10.05 -16.55 -22.36
CA GLN A 74 -9.39 -16.07 -23.59
C GLN A 74 -8.94 -17.22 -24.52
N GLY A 75 -9.33 -18.47 -24.23
CA GLY A 75 -8.96 -19.65 -25.01
C GLY A 75 -7.50 -20.10 -24.82
N ILE A 76 -6.81 -19.60 -23.79
CA ILE A 76 -5.45 -20.00 -23.45
C ILE A 76 -5.54 -21.17 -22.46
N PRO A 77 -4.86 -22.31 -22.71
CA PRO A 77 -4.80 -23.40 -21.75
C PRO A 77 -4.19 -22.95 -20.42
N ALA A 78 -4.87 -23.21 -19.32
CA ALA A 78 -4.37 -22.93 -17.99
C ALA A 78 -3.21 -23.87 -17.64
N SER A 79 -2.02 -23.32 -17.44
CA SER A 79 -0.86 -24.03 -16.90
C SER A 79 -0.03 -23.08 -16.04
N GLU A 80 0.85 -23.63 -15.20
CA GLU A 80 1.78 -22.83 -14.41
C GLU A 80 2.66 -21.95 -15.31
N GLU A 81 3.13 -22.49 -16.43
CA GLU A 81 3.93 -21.76 -17.42
C GLU A 81 3.13 -20.63 -18.07
N ALA A 82 1.85 -20.85 -18.37
CA ALA A 82 0.98 -19.81 -18.93
C ALA A 82 0.75 -18.67 -17.92
N ARG A 83 0.52 -19.01 -16.65
CA ARG A 83 0.41 -18.01 -15.56
C ARG A 83 1.72 -17.24 -15.36
N ARG A 84 2.86 -17.95 -15.36
CA ARG A 84 4.19 -17.34 -15.24
C ARG A 84 4.48 -16.41 -16.42
N ALA A 85 4.23 -16.87 -17.64
CA ALA A 85 4.44 -16.07 -18.85
C ALA A 85 3.56 -14.82 -18.89
N TYR A 86 2.30 -14.93 -18.44
CA TYR A 86 1.42 -13.77 -18.31
C TYR A 86 1.97 -12.71 -17.34
N ARG A 87 2.47 -13.13 -16.17
CA ARG A 87 3.07 -12.20 -15.21
C ARG A 87 4.41 -11.66 -15.66
N GLU A 88 5.21 -12.49 -16.32
CA GLU A 88 6.46 -12.08 -16.94
C GLU A 88 6.22 -10.96 -17.96
N LEU A 89 5.19 -11.11 -18.81
CA LEU A 89 4.76 -10.06 -19.75
C LEU A 89 4.43 -8.74 -19.02
N LEU A 90 3.70 -8.79 -17.91
CA LEU A 90 3.35 -7.58 -17.15
C LEU A 90 4.59 -6.89 -16.59
N VAL A 91 5.50 -7.64 -15.92
CA VAL A 91 6.66 -7.04 -15.24
C VAL A 91 7.78 -6.62 -16.20
N THR A 92 7.86 -7.23 -17.39
CA THR A 92 8.85 -6.90 -18.43
C THR A 92 8.38 -5.81 -19.39
N THR A 93 7.19 -5.25 -19.17
CA THR A 93 6.65 -4.18 -20.01
C THR A 93 7.60 -2.97 -19.98
N PRO A 94 8.03 -2.44 -21.15
CA PRO A 94 8.88 -1.26 -21.21
C PRO A 94 8.21 -0.07 -20.51
N ASN A 95 9.00 0.71 -19.77
CA ASN A 95 8.55 1.92 -19.06
C ASN A 95 7.45 1.67 -18.01
N LEU A 96 7.31 0.44 -17.49
CA LEU A 96 6.34 0.12 -16.43
C LEU A 96 6.48 1.05 -15.21
N SER A 97 7.71 1.42 -14.86
CA SER A 97 8.02 2.29 -13.72
C SER A 97 7.51 3.73 -13.85
N GLU A 98 7.12 4.18 -15.05
CA GLU A 98 6.51 5.49 -15.26
C GLU A 98 5.06 5.54 -14.75
N GLY A 99 4.36 4.41 -14.78
CA GLY A 99 2.96 4.28 -14.36
C GLY A 99 2.77 3.49 -13.05
N VAL A 100 3.74 2.67 -12.66
CA VAL A 100 3.62 1.76 -11.52
C VAL A 100 4.76 1.98 -10.52
N SER A 101 4.40 2.22 -9.26
CA SER A 101 5.32 2.39 -8.12
C SER A 101 5.56 1.08 -7.36
N GLY A 102 4.66 0.11 -7.46
CA GLY A 102 4.78 -1.18 -6.80
C GLY A 102 3.88 -2.24 -7.41
N VAL A 103 4.25 -3.50 -7.22
CA VAL A 103 3.51 -4.66 -7.72
C VAL A 103 3.21 -5.61 -6.57
N ILE A 104 1.96 -6.05 -6.45
CA ILE A 104 1.56 -7.12 -5.52
C ILE A 104 1.62 -8.44 -6.28
N LEU A 105 2.50 -9.34 -5.87
CA LEU A 105 2.71 -10.64 -6.51
C LEU A 105 1.99 -11.74 -5.72
N SER A 106 1.55 -12.78 -6.43
CA SER A 106 1.08 -14.00 -5.77
C SER A 106 2.25 -14.79 -5.21
N GLU A 107 1.98 -15.67 -4.25
CA GLU A 107 2.99 -16.54 -3.65
C GLU A 107 3.68 -17.44 -4.69
N GLU A 108 2.93 -17.95 -5.67
CA GLU A 108 3.47 -18.74 -6.78
C GLU A 108 4.51 -17.92 -7.56
N THR A 109 4.16 -16.68 -7.93
CA THR A 109 5.02 -15.82 -8.76
C THR A 109 6.22 -15.28 -8.01
N PHE A 110 6.07 -15.01 -6.71
CA PHE A 110 7.19 -14.56 -5.88
C PHE A 110 8.35 -15.56 -5.88
N ASN A 111 8.04 -16.86 -5.94
CA ASN A 111 9.02 -17.95 -5.94
C ASN A 111 9.46 -18.40 -7.35
N GLN A 112 8.81 -17.90 -8.40
CA GLN A 112 9.15 -18.22 -9.79
C GLN A 112 10.31 -17.36 -10.33
N LYS A 113 10.80 -17.76 -11.50
CA LYS A 113 11.84 -17.05 -12.26
C LYS A 113 11.31 -16.64 -13.63
N LEU A 114 11.84 -15.52 -14.13
CA LEU A 114 11.70 -15.10 -15.51
C LEU A 114 12.46 -16.07 -16.44
N ALA A 115 12.18 -15.99 -17.74
CA ALA A 115 12.89 -16.73 -18.76
C ALA A 115 14.40 -16.39 -18.81
N ASP A 116 14.79 -15.19 -18.37
CA ASP A 116 16.19 -14.76 -18.25
C ASP A 116 16.91 -15.27 -16.99
N GLY A 117 16.21 -16.00 -16.13
CA GLY A 117 16.73 -16.59 -14.90
C GLY A 117 16.69 -15.71 -13.66
N ARG A 118 16.29 -14.43 -13.78
CA ARG A 118 16.08 -13.54 -12.62
C ARG A 118 14.80 -13.92 -11.86
N GLY A 119 14.78 -13.68 -10.55
CA GLY A 119 13.53 -13.76 -9.78
C GLY A 119 12.61 -12.59 -10.08
N PHE A 120 11.30 -12.77 -9.94
CA PHE A 120 10.33 -11.67 -10.14
C PHE A 120 10.63 -10.42 -9.29
N PRO A 121 10.94 -10.52 -7.98
CA PRO A 121 11.31 -9.35 -7.19
C PRO A 121 12.57 -8.65 -7.69
N GLN A 122 13.52 -9.42 -8.25
CA GLN A 122 14.77 -8.86 -8.80
C GLN A 122 14.53 -8.12 -10.13
N ALA A 123 13.55 -8.55 -10.92
CA ALA A 123 13.20 -7.88 -12.17
C ALA A 123 12.48 -6.53 -11.94
N LEU A 124 11.87 -6.34 -10.76
CA LEU A 124 11.13 -5.13 -10.37
C LEU A 124 11.94 -4.15 -9.50
N ALA A 125 13.16 -4.54 -9.10
CA ALA A 125 14.04 -3.77 -8.22
C ALA A 125 14.79 -2.63 -8.93
#